data_AF-A0A662ZWN3-F1
#
_entry.id   AF-A0A662ZWN3-F1
#
_cell.length_a   1.000
_cell.length_b   1.000
_cell.length_c   1.000
_cell.angle_alpha   90.00
_cell.angle_beta   90.00
_cell.angle_gamma   90.00
#
_symmetry.space_group_name_H-M   'P 1'
#
loop_
_entity.id
_entity.type
_entity.pdbx_description
1 polymer ?
#
loop_
_entity_poly.entity_id
_entity_poly.type
_entity_poly.pdbx_seq_one_letter_code
_entity_poly.pdbx_strand_id
1 'polypeptide(L)'
;MKSSKYISILCVGSLLSLASCTDGFESDNKINGSFDDTVKEYDFQKYTTNFETIQKGIYFNYDWGEGTTWPWQTFQNLNHDMFSGYFHDFASKFSDKNTVYALEAGWTASAWNYTYNYIFPVAHKSTLITQDEAKYKHFYGATLILKVEAMHRITDTYGPIVYS
;
A
#
# COMPACT_ATOMS: atom_id res chain seq x y z
N MET A 1 -10.62 59.64 26.96
CA MET A 1 -9.67 58.69 27.59
C MET A 1 -10.17 57.24 27.71
N LYS A 2 -11.46 56.91 27.45
CA LYS A 2 -11.95 55.52 27.56
C LYS A 2 -11.76 54.68 26.26
N SER A 3 -11.88 55.26 25.05
CA SER A 3 -11.75 54.49 23.79
C SER A 3 -10.31 54.05 23.47
N SER A 4 -9.30 54.85 23.85
CA SER A 4 -7.88 54.50 23.65
C SER A 4 -7.46 53.24 24.42
N LYS A 5 -8.07 52.95 25.58
CA LYS A 5 -7.80 51.74 26.36
C LYS A 5 -8.31 50.47 25.65
N TYR A 6 -9.46 50.54 25.00
CA TYR A 6 -10.04 49.41 24.27
C TYR A 6 -9.29 49.12 22.96
N ILE A 7 -8.80 50.16 22.28
CA ILE A 7 -7.97 50.00 21.07
C ILE A 7 -6.62 49.37 21.41
N SER A 8 -5.98 49.78 22.51
CA SER A 8 -4.72 49.16 22.94
C SER A 8 -4.89 47.69 23.36
N ILE A 9 -6.00 47.32 24.00
CA ILE A 9 -6.29 45.92 24.36
C ILE A 9 -6.54 45.06 23.11
N LEU A 10 -7.25 45.61 22.11
CA LEU A 10 -7.51 44.91 20.85
C LEU A 10 -6.21 44.68 20.06
N CYS A 11 -5.33 45.69 19.99
CA CYS A 11 -4.04 45.56 19.29
C CYS A 11 -3.10 44.57 19.99
N VAL A 12 -3.02 44.58 21.33
CA VAL A 12 -2.16 43.65 22.08
C VAL A 12 -2.68 42.21 22.02
N GLY A 13 -4.01 42.01 22.06
CA GLY A 13 -4.62 40.69 21.87
C GLY A 13 -4.39 40.12 20.47
N SER A 14 -4.39 40.98 19.45
CA SER A 14 -4.14 40.58 18.04
C SER A 14 -2.66 40.25 17.77
N LEU A 15 -1.73 40.88 18.50
CA LEU A 15 -0.30 40.58 18.44
C LEU A 15 0.05 39.24 19.11
N LEU A 16 -0.68 38.86 20.17
CA LEU A 16 -0.51 37.58 20.86
C LEU A 16 -1.08 36.38 20.09
N SER A 17 -2.06 36.58 19.21
CA SER A 17 -2.60 35.50 18.35
C SER A 17 -1.72 35.16 17.15
N LEU A 18 -0.78 36.05 16.76
CA LEU A 18 0.20 35.80 15.70
C LEU A 18 1.49 35.15 16.21
N ALA A 19 1.68 35.11 17.54
CA ALA A 19 2.77 34.40 18.22
C ALA A 19 2.33 32.99 18.68
N SER A 20 1.33 32.40 18.03
CA SER A 20 1.03 30.97 18.22
C SER A 20 2.25 30.18 17.76
N CYS A 21 2.90 29.51 18.71
CA CYS A 21 4.03 28.64 18.47
C CYS A 21 3.62 27.57 17.46
N THR A 22 4.03 27.73 16.20
CA THR A 22 4.03 26.64 15.20
C THR A 22 5.27 25.76 15.36
N ASP A 23 5.95 25.87 16.49
CA ASP A 23 7.19 25.14 16.77
C ASP A 23 6.82 23.75 17.27
N GLY A 24 7.36 22.71 16.63
CA GLY A 24 7.14 21.31 17.04
C GLY A 24 6.06 20.53 16.31
N PHE A 25 5.39 21.06 15.27
CA PHE A 25 4.47 20.23 14.46
C PHE A 25 5.15 18.98 13.88
N GLU A 26 6.40 19.13 13.46
CA GLU A 26 7.25 18.02 12.97
C GLU A 26 7.61 17.03 14.08
N SER A 27 7.79 17.47 15.34
CA SER A 27 8.07 16.57 16.47
C SER A 27 6.82 15.87 16.99
N ASP A 28 5.69 16.57 16.99
CA ASP A 28 4.43 16.07 17.53
C ASP A 28 3.70 15.14 16.56
N ASN A 29 3.98 15.24 15.25
CA ASN A 29 3.56 14.26 14.24
C ASN A 29 4.50 13.06 14.10
N LYS A 30 5.58 12.96 14.90
CA LYS A 30 6.39 11.74 14.90
C LYS A 30 5.64 10.64 15.62
N ILE A 31 5.37 9.55 14.91
CA ILE A 31 4.81 8.34 15.52
C ILE A 31 5.87 7.78 16.46
N ASN A 32 5.63 7.85 17.77
CA ASN A 32 6.50 7.29 18.80
C ASN A 32 6.75 5.79 18.51
N GLY A 33 8.02 5.42 18.33
CA GLY A 33 8.45 4.06 17.99
C GLY A 33 8.61 3.78 16.49
N SER A 34 8.28 4.71 15.61
CA SER A 34 8.63 4.61 14.19
C SER A 34 10.07 5.06 13.93
N PHE A 35 10.77 4.39 13.02
CA PHE A 35 12.10 4.81 12.59
C PHE A 35 12.01 6.12 11.80
N ASP A 36 12.80 7.11 12.20
CA ASP A 36 13.07 8.31 11.38
C ASP A 36 13.74 7.90 10.06
N ASP A 37 13.56 8.70 9.01
CA ASP A 37 14.07 8.35 7.67
C ASP A 37 15.61 8.22 7.65
N THR A 38 16.30 8.95 8.52
CA THR A 38 17.74 8.79 8.77
C THR A 38 18.07 7.39 9.30
N VAL A 39 17.30 6.87 10.26
CA VAL A 39 17.51 5.55 10.88
C VAL A 39 17.18 4.42 9.91
N LYS A 40 16.14 4.59 9.08
CA LYS A 40 15.81 3.61 8.01
C LYS A 40 16.91 3.46 6.97
N GLU A 41 17.69 4.50 6.73
CA GLU A 41 18.83 4.45 5.80
C GLU A 41 20.02 3.69 6.41
N TYR A 42 20.26 3.83 7.72
CA TYR A 42 21.29 3.06 8.43
C TYR A 42 21.00 1.55 8.45
N ASP A 43 19.73 1.16 8.62
CA ASP A 43 19.32 -0.25 8.73
C ASP A 43 18.86 -0.89 7.40
N PHE A 44 19.12 -0.23 6.26
CA PHE A 44 18.66 -0.66 4.91
C PHE A 44 17.12 -0.79 4.73
N GLN A 45 16.33 -0.52 5.78
CA GLN A 45 14.87 -0.60 5.80
C GLN A 45 14.22 0.26 4.71
N LYS A 46 14.87 1.37 4.31
CA LYS A 46 14.44 2.21 3.17
C LYS A 46 14.18 1.39 1.91
N TYR A 47 14.96 0.34 1.67
CA TYR A 47 14.87 -0.51 0.48
C TYR A 47 14.23 -1.88 0.80
N THR A 48 14.69 -2.56 1.85
CA THR A 48 14.39 -3.98 2.10
C THR A 48 12.93 -4.24 2.46
N THR A 49 12.26 -3.33 3.18
CA THR A 49 10.83 -3.49 3.53
C THR A 49 9.95 -3.54 2.28
N ASN A 50 10.29 -2.78 1.23
CA ASN A 50 9.51 -2.79 -0.01
C ASN A 50 9.58 -4.16 -0.67
N PHE A 51 10.75 -4.80 -0.70
CA PHE A 51 10.92 -6.14 -1.25
C PHE A 51 10.10 -7.18 -0.48
N GLU A 52 10.05 -7.09 0.85
CA GLU A 52 9.25 -8.00 1.67
C GLU A 52 7.77 -7.91 1.31
N THR A 53 7.21 -6.69 1.24
CA THR A 53 5.82 -6.47 0.86
C THR A 53 5.53 -6.98 -0.55
N ILE A 54 6.38 -6.67 -1.53
CA ILE A 54 6.16 -7.09 -2.93
C ILE A 54 6.17 -8.62 -3.02
N GLN A 55 7.15 -9.29 -2.43
CA GLN A 55 7.28 -10.75 -2.50
C GLN A 55 6.11 -11.46 -1.80
N LYS A 56 5.65 -10.95 -0.65
CA LYS A 56 4.43 -11.45 0.02
C LYS A 56 3.15 -11.17 -0.78
N GLY A 57 3.18 -10.23 -1.72
CA GLY A 57 2.03 -9.80 -2.51
C GLY A 57 1.78 -10.60 -3.80
N ILE A 58 2.77 -11.32 -4.34
CA ILE A 58 2.66 -12.01 -5.63
C ILE A 58 1.73 -13.22 -5.53
N TYR A 59 2.07 -14.16 -4.64
CA TYR A 59 1.16 -15.19 -4.17
C TYR A 59 0.57 -14.67 -2.86
N PHE A 60 -0.46 -13.85 -3.02
CA PHE A 60 -0.87 -12.87 -2.02
C PHE A 60 -1.08 -13.50 -0.64
N ASN A 61 -0.23 -13.15 0.31
CA ASN A 61 -0.40 -13.45 1.73
C ASN A 61 0.19 -12.33 2.60
N TYR A 62 0.03 -11.10 2.11
CA TYR A 62 0.47 -9.88 2.79
C TYR A 62 -0.59 -9.44 3.80
N ASP A 63 -0.17 -9.15 5.02
CA ASP A 63 -1.03 -8.66 6.10
C ASP A 63 -0.95 -7.12 6.18
N TRP A 64 -2.07 -6.45 5.96
CA TRP A 64 -2.20 -4.99 6.09
C TRP A 64 -2.89 -4.56 7.39
N GLY A 65 -3.02 -5.46 8.36
CA GLY A 65 -3.70 -5.24 9.64
C GLY A 65 -5.04 -5.95 9.76
N GLU A 66 -5.44 -6.74 8.76
CA GLU A 66 -6.70 -7.51 8.74
C GLU A 66 -6.46 -9.03 8.68
N GLY A 67 -5.21 -9.46 8.87
CA GLY A 67 -4.82 -10.86 8.90
C GLY A 67 -4.48 -11.43 7.52
N THR A 68 -4.29 -12.74 7.48
CA THR A 68 -3.80 -13.49 6.32
C THR A 68 -4.82 -14.54 5.87
N THR A 69 -4.52 -15.28 4.79
CA THR A 69 -5.33 -16.42 4.28
C THR A 69 -6.67 -16.07 3.65
N TRP A 70 -7.57 -15.40 4.35
CA TRP A 70 -8.90 -15.04 3.81
C TRP A 70 -8.81 -14.13 2.56
N PRO A 71 -7.85 -13.19 2.43
CA PRO A 71 -7.71 -12.40 1.20
C PRO A 71 -7.22 -13.27 0.05
N TRP A 72 -6.32 -14.21 0.34
CA TRP A 72 -5.79 -15.15 -0.64
C TRP A 72 -6.88 -16.04 -1.23
N GLN A 73 -7.84 -16.47 -0.39
CA GLN A 73 -8.95 -17.30 -0.81
C GLN A 73 -9.73 -16.66 -1.96
N THR A 74 -10.06 -15.37 -1.85
CA THR A 74 -10.75 -14.65 -2.92
C THR A 74 -9.80 -14.11 -3.98
N PHE A 75 -8.52 -13.88 -3.69
CA PHE A 75 -7.51 -13.49 -4.68
C PHE A 75 -7.35 -14.58 -5.75
N GLN A 76 -7.17 -15.84 -5.35
CA GLN A 76 -6.82 -16.93 -6.28
C GLN A 76 -7.66 -18.20 -6.10
N ASN A 77 -7.92 -18.63 -4.86
CA ASN A 77 -8.41 -19.99 -4.61
C ASN A 77 -9.82 -20.26 -5.15
N LEU A 78 -10.74 -19.32 -4.94
CA LEU A 78 -12.12 -19.39 -5.47
C LEU A 78 -12.23 -18.90 -6.93
N ASN A 79 -11.11 -18.68 -7.60
CA ASN A 79 -11.02 -18.22 -8.99
C ASN A 79 -10.08 -19.14 -9.79
N HIS A 80 -8.82 -18.75 -9.96
CA HIS A 80 -7.84 -19.39 -10.83
C HIS A 80 -7.55 -20.84 -10.45
N ASP A 81 -7.46 -21.14 -9.16
CA ASP A 81 -7.21 -22.51 -8.68
C ASP A 81 -8.38 -23.46 -9.01
N MET A 82 -9.60 -22.91 -9.03
CA MET A 82 -10.79 -23.64 -9.42
C MET A 82 -10.90 -23.77 -10.95
N PHE A 83 -10.71 -22.68 -11.69
CA PHE A 83 -10.80 -22.68 -13.15
C PHE A 83 -9.66 -23.45 -13.82
N SER A 84 -8.51 -23.60 -13.17
CA SER A 84 -7.41 -24.47 -13.62
C SER A 84 -7.72 -25.97 -13.43
N GLY A 85 -8.75 -26.32 -12.65
CA GLY A 85 -9.12 -27.70 -12.36
C GLY A 85 -8.28 -28.36 -11.26
N TYR A 86 -7.43 -27.61 -10.55
CA TYR A 86 -6.61 -28.16 -9.47
C TYR A 86 -7.37 -28.34 -8.16
N PHE A 87 -8.22 -27.38 -7.79
CA PHE A 87 -8.92 -27.38 -6.51
C PHE A 87 -10.40 -27.06 -6.67
N HIS A 88 -11.20 -27.48 -5.68
CA HIS A 88 -12.62 -27.13 -5.62
C HIS A 88 -13.06 -27.04 -4.16
N ASP A 89 -13.82 -26.01 -3.81
CA ASP A 89 -14.38 -25.86 -2.45
C ASP A 89 -15.55 -26.86 -2.25
N PHE A 90 -15.65 -27.43 -1.05
CA PHE A 90 -16.71 -28.38 -0.70
C PHE A 90 -18.00 -27.71 -0.22
N ALA A 91 -17.94 -26.42 0.13
CA ALA A 91 -19.07 -25.71 0.71
C ALA A 91 -20.17 -25.48 -0.33
N SER A 92 -21.29 -26.20 -0.18
CA SER A 92 -22.42 -26.13 -1.12
C SER A 92 -23.00 -24.72 -1.32
N LYS A 93 -22.85 -23.85 -0.32
CA LYS A 93 -23.26 -22.42 -0.38
C LYS A 93 -22.47 -21.58 -1.39
N PHE A 94 -21.40 -22.11 -1.96
CA PHE A 94 -20.59 -21.47 -3.00
C PHE A 94 -20.77 -22.13 -4.38
N SER A 95 -21.50 -23.24 -4.44
CA SER A 95 -21.67 -24.02 -5.67
C SER A 95 -22.62 -23.36 -6.69
N ASP A 96 -23.32 -22.30 -6.29
CA ASP A 96 -24.17 -21.46 -7.15
C ASP A 96 -23.45 -20.19 -7.66
N LYS A 97 -22.13 -20.10 -7.49
CA LYS A 97 -21.30 -18.93 -7.85
C LYS A 97 -20.30 -19.25 -8.97
N ASN A 98 -19.02 -18.93 -8.76
CA ASN A 98 -17.95 -19.03 -9.77
C ASN A 98 -17.87 -20.40 -10.45
N THR A 99 -18.13 -21.51 -9.75
CA THR A 99 -18.04 -22.87 -10.34
C THR A 99 -19.08 -23.14 -11.43
N VAL A 100 -20.25 -22.48 -11.36
CA VAL A 100 -21.29 -22.50 -12.40
C VAL A 100 -21.26 -21.25 -13.28
N TYR A 101 -20.14 -20.53 -13.28
CA TYR A 101 -19.91 -19.27 -14.01
C TYR A 101 -20.86 -18.13 -13.65
N ALA A 102 -21.56 -18.21 -12.52
CA ALA A 102 -22.21 -17.08 -11.88
C ALA A 102 -21.14 -16.29 -11.08
N LEU A 103 -20.36 -15.48 -11.80
CA LEU A 103 -19.18 -14.80 -11.25
C LEU A 103 -19.54 -13.86 -10.10
N GLU A 104 -19.03 -14.16 -8.91
CA GLU A 104 -19.22 -13.37 -7.70
C GLU A 104 -18.29 -12.15 -7.72
N ALA A 105 -18.86 -10.97 -7.92
CA ALA A 105 -18.14 -9.74 -8.19
C ALA A 105 -17.05 -9.42 -7.14
N GLY A 106 -17.33 -9.65 -5.85
CA GLY A 106 -16.38 -9.41 -4.76
C GLY A 106 -15.13 -10.29 -4.87
N TRP A 107 -15.29 -11.54 -5.31
CA TRP A 107 -14.18 -12.49 -5.42
C TRP A 107 -13.38 -12.23 -6.68
N THR A 108 -14.05 -12.04 -7.82
CA THR A 108 -13.36 -11.78 -9.09
C THR A 108 -12.62 -10.46 -9.09
N ALA A 109 -12.98 -9.48 -8.26
CA ALA A 109 -12.27 -8.20 -8.13
C ALA A 109 -11.05 -8.24 -7.16
N SER A 110 -10.90 -9.30 -6.37
CA SER A 110 -9.92 -9.35 -5.28
C SER A 110 -8.47 -9.25 -5.77
N ALA A 111 -8.09 -9.95 -6.85
CA ALA A 111 -6.73 -9.88 -7.38
C ALA A 111 -6.34 -8.46 -7.81
N TRP A 112 -7.24 -7.74 -8.49
CA TRP A 112 -7.08 -6.33 -8.82
C TRP A 112 -6.94 -5.47 -7.55
N ASN A 113 -7.93 -5.54 -6.66
CA ASN A 113 -8.01 -4.67 -5.50
C ASN A 113 -6.80 -4.81 -4.58
N TYR A 114 -6.45 -6.04 -4.21
CA TYR A 114 -5.33 -6.26 -3.29
C TYR A 114 -3.98 -5.88 -3.91
N THR A 115 -3.79 -6.15 -5.20
CA THR A 115 -2.55 -5.79 -5.89
C THR A 115 -2.40 -4.28 -6.01
N TYR A 116 -3.43 -3.56 -6.46
CA TYR A 116 -3.34 -2.11 -6.64
C TYR A 116 -3.40 -1.32 -5.33
N ASN A 117 -4.06 -1.83 -4.29
CA ASN A 117 -4.10 -1.15 -3.00
C ASN A 117 -2.79 -1.30 -2.22
N TYR A 118 -2.13 -2.46 -2.29
CA TYR A 118 -1.06 -2.80 -1.34
C TYR A 118 0.29 -3.13 -1.99
N ILE A 119 0.32 -3.66 -3.22
CA ILE A 119 1.53 -4.27 -3.78
C ILE A 119 2.13 -3.40 -4.88
N PHE A 120 1.36 -3.05 -5.90
CA PHE A 120 1.82 -2.24 -7.03
C PHE A 120 2.34 -0.86 -6.61
N PRO A 121 1.70 -0.12 -5.67
CA PRO A 121 2.26 1.15 -5.19
C PRO A 121 3.63 0.99 -4.54
N VAL A 122 3.87 -0.13 -3.84
CA VAL A 122 5.16 -0.42 -3.20
C VAL A 122 6.21 -0.79 -4.24
N ALA A 123 5.87 -1.57 -5.26
CA ALA A 123 6.75 -1.84 -6.39
C ALA A 123 7.12 -0.56 -7.16
N HIS A 124 6.14 0.33 -7.38
CA HIS A 124 6.38 1.62 -8.01
C HIS A 124 7.29 2.51 -7.14
N LYS A 125 7.03 2.61 -5.83
CA LYS A 125 7.90 3.31 -4.88
C LYS A 125 9.32 2.76 -4.89
N SER A 126 9.49 1.43 -4.84
CA SER A 126 10.80 0.77 -4.92
C SER A 126 11.53 1.11 -6.21
N THR A 127 10.80 1.23 -7.32
CA THR A 127 11.36 1.65 -8.62
C THR A 127 11.91 3.07 -8.52
N LEU A 128 11.10 4.02 -8.04
CA LEU A 128 11.46 5.43 -7.95
C LEU A 128 12.68 5.67 -7.05
N ILE A 129 12.77 4.99 -5.91
CA ILE A 129 13.89 5.20 -4.96
C ILE A 129 15.19 4.50 -5.37
N THR A 130 15.18 3.67 -6.43
CA THR A 130 16.37 2.90 -6.85
C THR A 130 16.82 3.17 -8.29
N GLN A 131 15.96 3.73 -9.15
CA GLN A 131 16.24 3.90 -10.59
C GLN A 131 17.46 4.78 -10.89
N ASP A 132 17.69 5.83 -10.08
CA ASP A 132 18.78 6.78 -10.26
C ASP A 132 19.96 6.53 -9.30
N GLU A 133 19.84 5.51 -8.43
CA GLU A 133 20.81 5.20 -7.40
C GLU A 133 21.97 4.37 -7.96
N ALA A 134 23.12 5.01 -8.20
CA ALA A 134 24.26 4.38 -8.83
C ALA A 134 24.74 3.11 -8.10
N LYS A 135 24.64 3.07 -6.76
CA LYS A 135 25.02 1.94 -5.90
C LYS A 135 23.96 0.83 -5.85
N TYR A 136 22.69 1.15 -6.10
CA TYR A 136 21.56 0.25 -5.89
C TYR A 136 20.89 -0.23 -7.18
N LYS A 137 21.61 -0.21 -8.31
CA LYS A 137 21.13 -0.77 -9.59
C LYS A 137 20.63 -2.22 -9.48
N HIS A 138 21.21 -3.00 -8.58
CA HIS A 138 20.77 -4.38 -8.31
C HIS A 138 19.37 -4.43 -7.70
N PHE A 139 19.02 -3.50 -6.80
CA PHE A 139 17.66 -3.37 -6.29
C PHE A 139 16.68 -2.85 -7.34
N TYR A 140 17.11 -1.91 -8.19
CA TYR A 140 16.28 -1.49 -9.32
C TYR A 140 15.95 -2.67 -10.25
N GLY A 141 16.96 -3.44 -10.67
CA GLY A 141 16.77 -4.63 -11.49
C GLY A 141 15.84 -5.66 -10.85
N ALA A 142 16.07 -5.98 -9.57
CA ALA A 142 15.20 -6.91 -8.83
C ALA A 142 13.76 -6.39 -8.68
N THR A 143 13.59 -5.09 -8.45
CA THR A 143 12.27 -4.45 -8.37
C THR A 143 11.52 -4.59 -9.69
N LEU A 144 12.18 -4.37 -10.83
CA LEU A 144 11.54 -4.52 -12.14
C LEU A 144 11.09 -5.97 -12.40
N ILE A 145 11.91 -6.96 -12.04
CA ILE A 145 11.56 -8.38 -12.16
C ILE A 145 10.31 -8.69 -11.33
N LEU A 146 10.31 -8.30 -10.05
CA LEU A 146 9.18 -8.55 -9.15
C LEU A 146 7.92 -7.78 -9.59
N LYS A 147 8.07 -6.58 -10.15
CA LYS A 147 6.95 -5.80 -10.70
C LYS A 147 6.32 -6.51 -11.89
N VAL A 148 7.11 -7.08 -12.79
CA VAL A 148 6.59 -7.88 -13.92
C VAL A 148 5.97 -9.18 -13.40
N GLU A 149 6.61 -9.87 -12.45
CA GLU A 149 6.07 -11.08 -11.82
C GLU A 149 4.69 -10.83 -11.19
N ALA A 150 4.52 -9.73 -10.45
CA ALA A 150 3.22 -9.39 -9.87
C ALA A 150 2.19 -9.03 -10.95
N MET A 151 2.55 -8.18 -11.92
CA MET A 151 1.57 -7.55 -12.80
C MET A 151 1.21 -8.37 -14.04
N HIS A 152 2.06 -9.28 -14.51
CA HIS A 152 1.68 -10.17 -15.62
C HIS A 152 0.46 -11.02 -15.23
N ARG A 153 0.41 -11.50 -13.98
CA ARG A 153 -0.74 -12.24 -13.42
C ARG A 153 -2.04 -11.43 -13.46
N ILE A 154 -1.96 -10.12 -13.28
CA ILE A 154 -3.12 -9.23 -13.29
C ILE A 154 -3.61 -9.00 -14.72
N THR A 155 -2.72 -8.75 -15.69
CA THR A 155 -3.15 -8.64 -17.09
C THR A 155 -3.65 -9.96 -17.66
N ASP A 156 -3.08 -11.10 -17.25
CA ASP A 156 -3.59 -12.42 -17.61
C ASP A 156 -4.98 -12.71 -17.02
N THR A 157 -5.34 -12.05 -15.91
CA THR A 157 -6.66 -12.17 -15.28
C THR A 157 -7.71 -11.25 -15.93
N TYR A 158 -7.36 -9.99 -16.21
CA TYR A 158 -8.35 -8.96 -16.58
C TYR A 158 -8.18 -8.38 -17.99
N GLY A 159 -7.09 -8.72 -18.69
CA GLY A 159 -6.72 -8.09 -19.95
C GLY A 159 -6.07 -6.71 -19.70
N PRO A 160 -6.69 -5.59 -20.12
CA PRO A 160 -6.12 -4.26 -19.91
C PRO A 160 -5.90 -3.90 -18.43
N ILE A 161 -4.72 -3.35 -18.11
CA ILE A 161 -4.33 -2.95 -16.76
C ILE A 161 -3.64 -1.57 -16.75
N VAL A 162 -3.55 -0.95 -15.57
CA VAL A 162 -2.72 0.25 -15.35
C VAL A 162 -1.28 -0.18 -15.04
N TYR A 163 -0.31 0.20 -15.87
CA TYR A 163 1.08 -0.27 -15.72
C TYR A 163 2.17 0.75 -16.05
N SER A 164 2.04 1.46 -17.18
CA SER A 164 3.08 2.35 -17.73
C SER A 164 3.40 3.54 -16.85
#